data_AF-A0A4Q3WEX2-F1
#
_entry.id   AF-A0A4Q3WEX2-F1
#
_cell.length_a   1.000
_cell.length_b   1.000
_cell.length_c   1.000
_cell.angle_alpha   90.00
_cell.angle_beta   90.00
_cell.angle_gamma   90.00
#
_symmetry.space_group_name_H-M   'P 1'
#
loop_
_entity.id
_entity.type
_entity.pdbx_description
1 polymer ?
#
loop_
_entity_poly.entity_id
_entity_poly.type
_entity_poly.pdbx_seq_one_letter_code
_entity_poly.pdbx_strand_id
1 'polypeptide(L)'
;MLRKFLSAGDDAAAEIQYVGLSGVSRACLDAVRRYVQYGDRIERARVLTTAGRMHALLLFIDPSETVAVKSGFSSGYSGEGPRTFAETLRLLIDYGVGIEECEVDEAVMSRVDASALTSKDLLLLESAKVVRPTRIHDYIYEGLGREERHSEQWSSIRTVMPWSLIDWKQQSTYGSGVSG
;
A
#
# COMPACT_ATOMS: atom_id res chain seq x y z
N MET A 1 5.33 -25.05 13.39
CA MET A 1 4.04 -25.67 12.98
C MET A 1 3.93 -25.50 11.47
N LEU A 2 4.48 -26.45 10.70
CA LEU A 2 4.62 -26.36 9.24
C LEU A 2 3.28 -26.67 8.55
N ARG A 3 2.73 -25.70 7.83
CA ARG A 3 1.58 -25.94 6.94
C ARG A 3 2.08 -26.63 5.66
N LYS A 4 1.74 -27.93 5.58
CA LYS A 4 1.72 -28.75 4.37
C LYS A 4 0.49 -28.35 3.55
N PHE A 5 0.67 -27.52 2.53
CA PHE A 5 -0.17 -27.48 1.33
C PHE A 5 0.72 -26.91 0.22
N LEU A 6 0.76 -27.58 -0.93
CA LEU A 6 1.10 -27.09 -2.28
C LEU A 6 1.82 -28.20 -3.07
N SER A 7 1.03 -29.06 -3.72
CA SER A 7 1.43 -29.76 -4.94
C SER A 7 0.53 -29.35 -6.12
N ALA A 8 -0.03 -28.15 -6.06
CA ALA A 8 -0.85 -27.56 -7.11
C ALA A 8 -0.36 -26.13 -7.38
N GLY A 9 0.55 -26.03 -8.35
CA GLY A 9 0.76 -24.84 -9.18
C GLY A 9 1.61 -23.73 -8.58
N ASP A 10 2.93 -23.81 -8.74
CA ASP A 10 3.79 -22.63 -8.63
C ASP A 10 3.31 -21.49 -9.56
N ASP A 11 2.69 -21.82 -10.69
CA ASP A 11 2.11 -20.88 -11.65
C ASP A 11 0.65 -20.47 -11.35
N ALA A 12 0.06 -20.91 -10.23
CA ALA A 12 -1.30 -20.51 -9.86
C ALA A 12 -1.36 -19.02 -9.54
N ALA A 13 -2.46 -18.35 -9.92
CA ALA A 13 -2.69 -16.95 -9.58
C ALA A 13 -2.61 -16.74 -8.06
N ALA A 14 -1.93 -15.67 -7.65
CA ALA A 14 -1.84 -15.29 -6.26
C ALA A 14 -3.18 -14.75 -5.75
N GLU A 15 -3.57 -15.19 -4.55
CA GLU A 15 -4.77 -14.72 -3.85
C GLU A 15 -4.49 -13.39 -3.13
N ILE A 16 -4.36 -12.31 -3.91
CA ILE A 16 -4.09 -10.96 -3.40
C ILE A 16 -5.04 -9.93 -4.01
N GLN A 17 -5.19 -8.80 -3.33
CA GLN A 17 -5.94 -7.67 -3.87
C GLN A 17 -5.07 -6.81 -4.77
N TYR A 18 -5.68 -6.20 -5.78
CA TYR A 18 -5.04 -5.23 -6.66
C TYR A 18 -5.80 -3.92 -6.61
N VAL A 19 -5.09 -2.83 -6.34
CA VAL A 19 -5.67 -1.49 -6.20
C VAL A 19 -4.87 -0.45 -6.98
N GLY A 20 -5.48 0.71 -7.18
CA GLY A 20 -4.91 1.77 -8.01
C GLY A 20 -4.98 1.44 -9.50
N LEU A 21 -4.43 2.33 -10.31
CA LEU A 21 -4.39 2.21 -11.77
C LEU A 21 -2.96 2.42 -12.25
N SER A 22 -2.46 1.51 -13.08
CA SER A 22 -1.13 1.65 -13.70
C SER A 22 -1.05 2.96 -14.48
N GLY A 23 0.06 3.67 -14.34
CA GLY A 23 0.29 4.99 -14.94
C GLY A 23 -0.49 6.16 -14.32
N VAL A 24 -1.32 5.96 -13.28
CA VAL A 24 -2.10 7.03 -12.64
C VAL A 24 -1.72 7.18 -11.16
N SER A 25 -0.70 8.00 -10.89
CA SER A 25 -0.12 8.19 -9.56
C SER A 25 -1.15 8.55 -8.48
N ARG A 26 -2.09 9.43 -8.81
CA ARG A 26 -3.12 9.87 -7.86
C ARG A 26 -4.06 8.74 -7.45
N ALA A 27 -4.45 7.87 -8.39
CA ALA A 27 -5.29 6.72 -8.09
C ALA A 27 -4.59 5.73 -7.14
N CYS A 28 -3.26 5.57 -7.30
CA CYS A 28 -2.46 4.74 -6.41
C CYS A 28 -2.28 5.38 -5.02
N LEU A 29 -2.01 6.68 -4.92
CA LEU A 29 -1.96 7.38 -3.62
C LEU A 29 -3.30 7.31 -2.89
N ASP A 30 -4.41 7.54 -3.59
CA ASP A 30 -5.74 7.48 -2.99
C ASP A 30 -6.10 6.05 -2.54
N ALA A 31 -5.59 5.01 -3.21
CA ALA A 31 -5.71 3.64 -2.74
C ALA A 31 -4.96 3.42 -1.42
N VAL A 32 -3.69 3.85 -1.33
CA VAL A 32 -2.89 3.74 -0.08
C VAL A 32 -3.55 4.50 1.07
N ARG A 33 -4.08 5.71 0.80
CA ARG A 33 -4.80 6.51 1.81
C ARG A 33 -6.00 5.79 2.40
N ARG A 34 -6.73 4.99 1.61
CA ARG A 34 -7.90 4.24 2.10
C ARG A 34 -7.49 3.22 3.16
N TYR A 35 -6.41 2.47 2.93
CA TYR A 35 -5.90 1.51 3.90
C TYR A 35 -5.43 2.20 5.19
N VAL A 36 -4.69 3.32 5.06
CA VAL A 36 -4.26 4.12 6.21
C VAL A 36 -5.46 4.69 7.00
N GLN A 37 -6.50 5.14 6.29
CA GLN A 37 -7.71 5.73 6.89
C GLN A 37 -8.60 4.72 7.61
N TYR A 38 -8.76 3.53 7.03
CA TYR A 38 -9.65 2.51 7.57
C TYR A 38 -9.12 1.91 8.89
N GLY A 39 -7.84 2.20 9.21
CA GLY A 39 -7.17 1.70 10.41
C GLY A 39 -6.63 0.28 10.22
N ASP A 40 -6.50 -0.19 8.98
CA ASP A 40 -5.89 -1.47 8.68
C ASP A 40 -4.44 -1.47 9.13
N ARG A 41 -4.02 -2.53 9.82
CA ARG A 41 -2.66 -2.64 10.31
C ARG A 41 -1.73 -3.06 9.18
N ILE A 42 -1.17 -2.07 8.49
CA ILE A 42 -0.10 -2.27 7.52
C ILE A 42 1.19 -2.58 8.31
N GLU A 43 1.64 -3.84 8.29
CA GLU A 43 2.82 -4.27 9.03
C GLU A 43 4.12 -3.80 8.35
N ARG A 44 4.15 -3.91 7.03
CA ARG A 44 5.27 -3.46 6.20
C ARG A 44 4.79 -3.18 4.78
N ALA A 45 5.56 -2.36 4.07
CA ALA A 45 5.35 -2.08 2.66
C ALA A 45 6.63 -2.37 1.88
N ARG A 46 6.48 -2.93 0.68
CA ARG A 46 7.57 -3.17 -0.24
C ARG A 46 7.36 -2.43 -1.53
N VAL A 47 8.32 -1.58 -1.89
CA VAL A 47 8.40 -0.92 -3.19
C VAL A 47 8.97 -1.92 -4.19
N LEU A 48 8.22 -2.17 -5.26
CA LEU A 48 8.71 -2.88 -6.43
C LEU A 48 9.19 -1.85 -7.44
N THR A 49 10.46 -1.89 -7.81
CA THR A 49 11.06 -0.92 -8.73
C THR A 49 11.51 -1.62 -10.00
N THR A 50 11.13 -1.08 -11.15
CA THR A 50 11.62 -1.55 -12.46
C THR A 50 12.45 -0.47 -13.13
N ALA A 51 13.67 -0.86 -13.53
CA ALA A 51 14.63 -0.01 -14.22
C ALA A 51 14.91 1.32 -13.49
N GLY A 52 14.78 1.33 -12.17
CA GLY A 52 14.94 2.52 -11.33
C GLY A 52 13.97 3.67 -11.61
N ARG A 53 12.83 3.43 -12.30
CA ARG A 53 11.95 4.52 -12.78
C ARG A 53 10.47 4.33 -12.50
N MET A 54 9.98 3.10 -12.51
CA MET A 54 8.56 2.79 -12.29
C MET A 54 8.40 2.04 -10.97
N HIS A 55 7.41 2.44 -10.18
CA HIS A 55 7.21 1.88 -8.85
C HIS A 55 5.79 1.39 -8.62
N ALA A 56 5.68 0.20 -8.04
CA ALA A 56 4.48 -0.38 -7.47
C ALA A 56 4.71 -0.65 -5.97
N LEU A 57 3.66 -0.98 -5.23
CA LEU A 57 3.76 -1.33 -3.81
C LEU A 57 3.12 -2.68 -3.53
N LEU A 58 3.73 -3.45 -2.64
CA LEU A 58 3.06 -4.54 -1.91
C LEU A 58 2.86 -4.08 -0.45
N LEU A 59 1.62 -4.04 -0.01
CA LEU A 59 1.26 -3.79 1.39
C LEU A 59 0.96 -5.13 2.04
N PHE A 60 1.58 -5.40 3.18
CA PHE A 60 1.34 -6.60 3.97
C PHE A 60 0.46 -6.20 5.17
N ILE A 61 -0.78 -6.67 5.17
CA ILE A 61 -1.82 -6.31 6.12
C ILE A 61 -2.13 -7.53 7.00
N ASP A 62 -2.09 -7.32 8.32
CA ASP A 62 -2.26 -8.34 9.37
C ASP A 62 -3.58 -9.15 9.18
N PRO A 63 -3.58 -10.50 9.34
CA PRO A 63 -2.45 -11.44 9.47
C PRO A 63 -2.06 -12.16 8.17
N SER A 64 -2.74 -11.91 7.05
CA SER A 64 -2.52 -12.72 5.83
C SER A 64 -2.98 -12.04 4.54
N GLU A 65 -3.28 -10.75 4.56
CA GLU A 65 -3.70 -10.04 3.37
C GLU A 65 -2.49 -9.36 2.73
N THR A 66 -2.28 -9.63 1.45
CA THR A 66 -1.33 -8.86 0.64
C THR A 66 -2.13 -8.04 -0.36
N VAL A 67 -1.77 -6.76 -0.48
CA VAL A 67 -2.38 -5.83 -1.43
C VAL A 67 -1.30 -5.31 -2.36
N ALA A 68 -1.49 -5.49 -3.66
CA ALA A 68 -0.66 -4.89 -4.69
C ALA A 68 -1.27 -3.56 -5.16
N VAL A 69 -0.53 -2.46 -4.95
CA VAL A 69 -0.81 -1.17 -5.59
C VAL A 69 -0.07 -1.16 -6.93
N LYS A 70 -0.80 -0.97 -8.03
CA LYS A 70 -0.27 -1.00 -9.40
C LYS A 70 0.80 0.07 -9.65
N SER A 71 1.50 -0.04 -10.78
CA SER A 71 2.63 0.82 -11.17
C SER A 71 2.20 2.24 -11.59
N GLY A 72 1.57 2.97 -10.67
CA GLY A 72 1.13 4.35 -10.88
C GLY A 72 2.22 5.39 -10.58
N PHE A 73 3.32 4.97 -9.94
CA PHE A 73 4.36 5.88 -9.45
C PHE A 73 5.59 5.86 -10.36
N SER A 74 6.29 6.99 -10.41
CA SER A 74 7.56 7.10 -11.13
C SER A 74 8.62 7.86 -10.31
N SER A 75 9.89 7.80 -10.73
CA SER A 75 11.00 8.60 -10.19
C SER A 75 11.98 9.06 -11.29
N GLY A 76 12.90 9.95 -10.94
CA GLY A 76 14.00 10.39 -11.82
C GLY A 76 13.75 11.62 -12.71
N TYR A 77 12.55 12.21 -12.69
CA TYR A 77 12.24 13.47 -13.40
C TYR A 77 11.33 14.37 -12.57
N SER A 78 11.41 15.69 -12.75
CA SER A 78 10.46 16.60 -12.10
C SER A 78 9.05 16.39 -12.66
N GLY A 79 8.07 16.11 -11.80
CA GLY A 79 6.68 15.92 -12.23
C GLY A 79 5.76 15.42 -11.12
N GLU A 80 4.49 15.23 -11.45
CA GLU A 80 3.47 14.79 -10.50
C GLU A 80 3.70 13.36 -10.02
N GLY A 81 4.21 12.45 -10.88
CA GLY A 81 4.49 11.06 -10.52
C GLY A 81 5.49 10.93 -9.36
N PRO A 82 6.69 11.51 -9.46
CA PRO A 82 7.69 11.45 -8.39
C PRO A 82 7.29 12.21 -7.12
N ARG A 83 6.59 13.34 -7.26
CA ARG A 83 6.01 14.04 -6.10
C ARG A 83 4.99 13.16 -5.37
N THR A 84 4.04 12.58 -6.11
CA THR A 84 3.00 11.70 -5.54
C THR A 84 3.60 10.44 -4.92
N PHE A 85 4.67 9.90 -5.51
CA PHE A 85 5.39 8.78 -4.94
C PHE A 85 6.04 9.15 -3.61
N ALA A 86 6.75 10.28 -3.55
CA ALA A 86 7.31 10.81 -2.32
C ALA A 86 6.24 11.07 -1.25
N GLU A 87 5.08 11.62 -1.62
CA GLU A 87 3.92 11.77 -0.73
C GLU A 87 3.43 10.43 -0.19
N THR A 88 3.39 9.40 -1.02
CA THR A 88 2.95 8.05 -0.64
C THR A 88 3.93 7.39 0.33
N LEU A 89 5.23 7.48 0.06
CA LEU A 89 6.28 6.97 0.95
C LEU A 89 6.23 7.69 2.30
N ARG A 90 6.07 9.00 2.29
CA ARG A 90 5.95 9.81 3.51
C ARG A 90 4.73 9.40 4.34
N LEU A 91 3.57 9.24 3.71
CA LEU A 91 2.35 8.79 4.37
C LEU A 91 2.55 7.45 5.10
N LEU A 92 3.19 6.49 4.45
CA LEU A 92 3.47 5.17 5.03
C LEU A 92 4.47 5.26 6.20
N ILE A 93 5.52 6.08 6.07
CA ILE A 93 6.49 6.33 7.16
C ILE A 93 5.80 6.98 8.36
N ASP A 94 4.98 8.00 8.14
CA ASP A 94 4.27 8.71 9.20
C ASP A 94 3.23 7.81 9.89
N TYR A 95 2.66 6.84 9.16
CA TYR A 95 1.82 5.78 9.72
C TYR A 95 2.60 4.72 10.52
N GLY A 96 3.94 4.74 10.46
CA GLY A 96 4.81 3.82 11.19
C GLY A 96 5.15 2.53 10.44
N VAL A 97 4.94 2.49 9.12
CA VAL A 97 5.20 1.32 8.28
C VAL A 97 6.68 1.20 7.94
N GLY A 98 7.26 0.02 8.15
CA GLY A 98 8.57 -0.30 7.63
C GLY A 98 8.54 -0.43 6.11
N ILE A 99 9.28 0.41 5.40
CA ILE A 99 9.36 0.38 3.92
C ILE A 99 10.67 -0.24 3.48
N GLU A 100 10.57 -1.17 2.55
CA GLU A 100 11.71 -1.81 1.90
C GLU A 100 11.56 -1.72 0.37
N GLU A 101 12.67 -1.79 -0.37
CA GLU A 101 12.63 -1.73 -1.85
C GLU A 101 13.24 -3.01 -2.44
N CYS A 102 12.70 -3.50 -3.55
CA CYS A 102 13.33 -4.53 -4.36
C CYS A 102 13.24 -4.20 -5.86
N GLU A 103 14.33 -4.44 -6.57
CA GLU A 103 14.33 -4.35 -8.04
C GLU A 103 13.62 -5.58 -8.62
N VAL A 104 12.73 -5.36 -9.58
CA VAL A 104 11.99 -6.41 -10.28
C VAL A 104 12.12 -6.21 -11.79
N ASP A 105 12.04 -7.32 -12.53
CA ASP A 105 12.01 -7.25 -13.99
C ASP A 105 10.68 -6.67 -14.50
N GLU A 106 10.69 -6.28 -15.77
CA GLU A 106 9.53 -5.69 -16.45
C GLU A 106 8.36 -6.69 -16.58
N ALA A 107 8.65 -7.99 -16.55
CA ALA A 107 7.64 -9.04 -16.63
C ALA A 107 6.83 -9.15 -15.34
N VAL A 108 7.47 -9.08 -14.16
CA VAL A 108 6.81 -9.02 -12.85
C VAL A 108 5.97 -7.75 -12.77
N MET A 109 6.51 -6.60 -13.18
CA MET A 109 5.77 -5.34 -13.16
C MET A 109 4.54 -5.39 -14.08
N SER A 110 4.68 -5.96 -15.28
CA SER A 110 3.56 -6.17 -16.20
C SER A 110 2.49 -7.07 -15.58
N ARG A 111 2.88 -8.10 -14.82
CA ARG A 111 1.93 -8.96 -14.07
C ARG A 111 1.23 -8.22 -12.95
N VAL A 112 1.91 -7.35 -12.21
CA VAL A 112 1.27 -6.47 -11.20
C VAL A 112 0.18 -5.62 -11.86
N ASP A 113 0.51 -4.98 -12.98
CA ASP A 113 -0.42 -4.09 -13.69
C ASP A 113 -1.60 -4.83 -14.33
N ALA A 114 -1.37 -6.06 -14.79
CA ALA A 114 -2.40 -6.96 -15.29
C ALA A 114 -3.20 -7.67 -14.19
N SER A 115 -2.90 -7.42 -12.90
CA SER A 115 -3.52 -8.13 -11.78
C SER A 115 -3.33 -9.65 -11.81
N ALA A 116 -2.14 -10.09 -12.21
CA ALA A 116 -1.84 -11.47 -12.58
C ALA A 116 -0.52 -12.01 -11.97
N LEU A 117 -0.12 -11.54 -10.78
CA LEU A 117 0.97 -12.19 -10.05
C LEU A 117 0.59 -13.65 -9.72
N THR A 118 1.58 -14.52 -9.81
CA THR A 118 1.47 -15.92 -9.40
C THR A 118 1.91 -16.11 -7.95
N SER A 119 1.54 -17.24 -7.36
CA SER A 119 2.00 -17.63 -6.02
C SER A 119 3.53 -17.72 -5.96
N LYS A 120 4.17 -18.21 -7.04
CA LYS A 120 5.62 -18.21 -7.17
C LYS A 120 6.21 -16.80 -7.21
N ASP A 121 5.58 -15.86 -7.93
CA ASP A 121 6.04 -14.48 -7.95
C ASP A 121 6.04 -13.89 -6.54
N LEU A 122 5.00 -14.13 -5.74
CA LEU A 122 4.95 -13.65 -4.36
C LEU A 122 6.05 -14.25 -3.49
N LEU A 123 6.30 -15.56 -3.59
CA LEU A 123 7.38 -16.21 -2.85
C LEU A 123 8.76 -15.65 -3.25
N LEU A 124 8.97 -15.40 -4.54
CA LEU A 124 10.20 -14.78 -5.04
C LEU A 124 10.34 -13.35 -4.54
N LEU A 125 9.27 -12.58 -4.56
CA LEU A 125 9.27 -11.23 -4.03
C LEU A 125 9.59 -11.28 -2.54
N GLU A 126 8.85 -12.04 -1.72
CA GLU A 126 9.08 -12.19 -0.27
C GLU A 126 10.52 -12.51 0.09
N SER A 127 11.15 -13.43 -0.64
CA SER A 127 12.54 -13.85 -0.44
C SER A 127 13.59 -12.98 -1.15
N ALA A 128 13.17 -12.00 -1.96
CA ALA A 128 14.07 -11.16 -2.73
C ALA A 128 15.00 -10.32 -1.84
N LYS A 129 16.20 -10.06 -2.35
CA LYS A 129 17.17 -9.22 -1.67
C LYS A 129 16.67 -7.78 -1.62
N VAL A 130 16.40 -7.31 -0.41
CA VAL A 130 15.97 -5.95 -0.11
C VAL A 130 17.11 -4.95 -0.34
N VAL A 131 16.82 -3.89 -1.10
CA VAL A 131 17.63 -2.67 -1.21
C VAL A 131 17.36 -1.81 0.02
N ARG A 132 18.44 -1.39 0.69
CA ARG A 132 18.39 -0.68 1.98
C ARG A 132 17.67 0.69 1.88
N PRO A 133 17.17 1.24 3.01
CA PRO A 133 16.28 2.43 3.05
C PRO A 133 16.85 3.73 2.46
N THR A 134 18.11 3.80 2.07
CA THR A 134 18.75 5.04 1.60
C THR A 134 18.03 5.62 0.38
N ARG A 135 17.63 4.78 -0.58
CA ARG A 135 16.88 5.23 -1.77
C ARG A 135 15.50 5.80 -1.45
N ILE A 136 14.84 5.28 -0.42
CA ILE A 136 13.53 5.79 0.02
C ILE A 136 13.66 7.26 0.45
N HIS A 137 14.72 7.59 1.19
CA HIS A 137 14.99 8.98 1.58
C HIS A 137 15.33 9.87 0.39
N ASP A 138 16.09 9.35 -0.58
CA ASP A 138 16.41 10.07 -1.82
C ASP A 138 15.13 10.42 -2.60
N TYR A 139 14.21 9.47 -2.77
CA TYR A 139 12.91 9.73 -3.43
C TYR A 139 12.08 10.80 -2.73
N ILE A 140 12.04 10.76 -1.39
CA ILE A 140 11.31 11.76 -0.60
C ILE A 140 11.94 13.14 -0.78
N TYR A 141 13.27 13.22 -0.72
CA TYR A 141 14.00 14.47 -0.87
C TYR A 141 13.87 15.05 -2.27
N GLU A 142 13.97 14.23 -3.31
CA GLU A 142 13.80 14.63 -4.71
C GLU A 142 12.37 15.10 -5.02
N GLY A 143 11.36 14.40 -4.48
CA GLY A 143 9.96 14.69 -4.76
C GLY A 143 9.37 15.86 -3.96
N LEU A 144 9.84 16.09 -2.72
CA LEU A 144 9.28 17.07 -1.78
C LEU A 144 10.23 18.20 -1.37
N GLY A 145 11.54 18.09 -1.63
CA GLY A 145 12.54 19.09 -1.24
C GLY A 145 12.89 19.11 0.26
N ARG A 146 13.72 20.09 0.67
CA ARG A 146 14.20 20.26 2.07
C ARG A 146 13.17 20.85 3.02
N GLU A 147 12.24 21.63 2.50
CA GLU A 147 11.25 22.36 3.28
C GLU A 147 9.87 21.83 2.90
N GLU A 148 9.27 20.93 3.70
CA GLU A 148 7.81 21.01 3.92
C GLU A 148 7.29 20.12 5.06
N ARG A 149 6.86 20.85 6.10
CA ARG A 149 5.67 20.77 6.98
C ARG A 149 4.91 19.44 7.06
N HIS A 150 5.23 18.71 8.13
CA HIS A 150 4.53 17.58 8.74
C HIS A 150 2.99 17.73 8.90
N SER A 151 2.44 18.94 8.79
CA SER A 151 1.06 19.27 9.17
C SER A 151 0.01 19.15 8.06
N GLU A 152 0.39 19.22 6.77
CA GLU A 152 -0.61 19.33 5.70
C GLU A 152 -1.11 17.97 5.19
N GLN A 153 -0.27 16.91 5.22
CA GLN A 153 -0.65 15.58 4.75
C GLN A 153 -1.79 14.96 5.57
N TRP A 154 -1.69 14.99 6.90
CA TRP A 154 -2.75 14.51 7.81
C TRP A 154 -4.04 15.33 7.69
N SER A 155 -3.95 16.62 7.35
CA SER A 155 -5.14 17.46 7.16
C SER A 155 -5.89 17.19 5.84
N SER A 156 -5.22 16.60 4.85
CA SER A 156 -5.82 16.22 3.56
C SER A 156 -6.59 14.89 3.61
N ILE A 157 -6.32 14.08 4.64
CA ILE A 157 -7.06 12.87 4.96
C ILE A 157 -8.42 13.34 5.48
N ARG A 158 -9.47 13.29 4.67
CA ARG A 158 -10.83 13.49 5.20
C ARG A 158 -11.03 12.48 6.31
N THR A 159 -11.23 12.96 7.53
CA THR A 159 -11.71 12.14 8.64
C THR A 159 -13.04 11.54 8.23
N VAL A 160 -13.02 10.29 7.76
CA VAL A 160 -14.24 9.50 7.65
C VAL A 160 -14.48 8.98 9.05
N MET A 161 -15.39 9.61 9.79
CA MET A 161 -15.84 9.08 11.08
C MET A 161 -16.41 7.69 10.83
N PRO A 162 -15.82 6.61 11.39
CA PRO A 162 -16.44 5.30 11.35
C PRO A 162 -17.83 5.43 11.96
N TRP A 163 -18.85 4.91 11.29
CA TRP A 163 -20.23 4.91 11.81
C TRP A 163 -20.32 4.24 13.19
N SER A 164 -19.40 3.33 13.53
CA SER A 164 -19.29 2.72 14.86
C SER A 164 -18.94 3.70 15.99
N LEU A 165 -18.34 4.86 15.68
CA LEU A 165 -18.09 5.94 16.66
C LEU A 165 -19.26 6.92 16.74
N ILE A 166 -20.09 6.99 15.70
CA ILE A 166 -21.31 7.80 15.67
C ILE A 166 -22.46 6.92 16.20
N ASP A 167 -22.67 7.02 17.52
CA ASP A 167 -23.92 6.72 18.23
C ASP A 167 -24.03 5.38 19.00
N TRP A 168 -23.54 5.39 20.24
CA TRP A 168 -23.91 4.38 21.25
C TRP A 168 -25.22 4.73 21.98
N LYS A 169 -25.78 5.94 21.81
CA LYS A 169 -26.92 6.43 22.58
C LYS A 169 -28.29 6.24 21.92
N GLN A 170 -28.36 5.95 20.62
CA GLN A 170 -29.66 5.71 19.96
C GLN A 170 -30.12 4.26 19.88
N GLN A 171 -29.28 3.28 20.25
CA GLN A 171 -29.70 1.86 20.33
C GLN A 171 -30.36 1.49 21.67
N SER A 172 -30.35 2.37 22.67
CA SER A 172 -30.88 2.08 24.01
C SER A 172 -32.38 2.38 24.19
N THR A 173 -33.08 2.94 23.19
CA THR A 173 -34.49 3.39 23.34
C THR A 173 -35.53 2.55 22.61
N TYR A 174 -35.15 1.47 21.93
CA TYR A 174 -36.10 0.50 21.36
C TYR A 174 -36.01 -0.84 22.08
N GLY A 175 -36.45 -0.91 23.33
CA GLY A 175 -36.37 -2.16 24.09
C GLY A 175 -36.94 -2.18 25.50
N SER A 176 -38.00 -1.44 25.79
CA SER A 176 -38.75 -1.62 27.04
C SER A 176 -40.14 -1.01 26.94
N GLY A 177 -41.07 -1.77 26.35
CA GLY A 177 -42.47 -1.41 26.22
C GLY A 177 -43.37 -2.64 26.24
N VAL A 178 -43.18 -3.54 27.22
CA VAL A 178 -44.18 -4.55 27.58
C VAL A 178 -44.13 -4.78 29.09
N SER A 179 -45.07 -4.17 29.82
CA SER A 179 -45.65 -4.70 31.06
C SER A 179 -46.69 -3.70 31.60
N GLY A 180 -47.96 -4.08 31.53
CA GLY A 180 -49.13 -3.34 32.00
C GLY A 180 -50.39 -3.93 31.39
#